data_AF-A0A1E3QKH9-F1
#
_entry.id   AF-A0A1E3QKH9-F1
#
_cell.length_a   1.000
_cell.length_b   1.000
_cell.length_c   1.000
_cell.angle_alpha   90.00
_cell.angle_beta   90.00
_cell.angle_gamma   90.00
#
_symmetry.space_group_name_H-M   'P 1'
#
loop_
_entity.id
_entity.type
_entity.pdbx_description
1 polymer ?
#
loop_
_entity_poly.entity_id
_entity_poly.type
_entity_poly.pdbx_seq_one_letter_code
_entity_poly.pdbx_strand_id
1 'polypeptide(L)'
;MASPAPLLALKNLPAKPTKPYLPKLKHERVSYEFPPPPPPPPVKPLQSRPIRRHMPMIIGSGVALYLIYTAWYAVADHSEERTLTPEKFATYVISHKQQIDKDHFLVELSPKSSGSWFDELKITKDTWDGSRIWSIEVKQPEIMVVRKYTPLPLHFLKDPDHPELEPLLKITNPGDDSGRLVLYVKRYAQGEVARWLCSRAVGAEIEIRGPFTEFVFPKHPLDDWVTKPKMLDLPSKILPDTDLCLVIPEDKLAGIPEYDNLAFYGAGTGIAPLLQVLLSPNPYKGFIDVHYSVQTAGEIPIQRFLYFLEKLDRVKMNYYVNEKGNHLKAENVIPPIARCFNPSNVDDEDEREKLIKQKMEELSQSAKPVVNYQLSEHFNTALEQALVTAKVPKKGSSLALVCGPDGYVAYVAGAKLENQLHPMDQQGPVKGVLGAKGWDEDNVYKL
;
A
#
# COMPACT_ATOMS: atom_id res chain seq x y z
N MET A 1 15.92 39.36 -55.83
CA MET A 1 16.89 40.46 -55.77
C MET A 1 18.28 39.86 -55.82
N ALA A 2 18.98 40.02 -56.94
CA ALA A 2 20.36 39.58 -57.13
C ALA A 2 21.24 40.83 -57.19
N SER A 3 22.26 40.90 -56.35
CA SER A 3 23.23 42.01 -56.34
C SER A 3 24.30 41.81 -57.43
N PRO A 4 24.71 42.85 -58.17
CA PRO A 4 25.54 42.69 -59.36
C PRO A 4 27.04 42.65 -59.04
N ALA A 5 27.79 41.99 -59.95
CA ALA A 5 29.24 41.84 -59.93
C ALA A 5 29.99 43.18 -60.17
N PRO A 6 31.20 43.36 -59.60
CA PRO A 6 31.98 44.59 -59.77
C PRO A 6 32.65 44.69 -61.14
N LEU A 7 32.52 45.86 -61.75
CA LEU A 7 33.12 46.28 -63.03
C LEU A 7 34.66 46.27 -62.97
N LEU A 8 35.29 45.35 -63.70
CA LEU A 8 36.74 45.36 -63.95
C LEU A 8 37.09 46.50 -64.91
N ALA A 9 38.09 47.27 -64.50
CA ALA A 9 38.45 48.58 -65.03
C ALA A 9 38.75 48.59 -66.54
N LEU A 10 37.95 49.38 -67.26
CA LEU A 10 38.10 49.85 -68.64
C LEU A 10 39.35 50.75 -68.82
N LYS A 11 40.54 50.32 -68.40
CA LYS A 11 41.75 51.18 -68.48
C LYS A 11 42.66 50.91 -69.67
N ASN A 12 42.52 49.79 -70.37
CA ASN A 12 43.38 49.44 -71.50
C ASN A 12 42.56 49.03 -72.74
N LEU A 13 41.75 49.95 -73.25
CA LEU A 13 41.22 49.82 -74.60
C LEU A 13 42.10 50.63 -75.57
N PRO A 14 42.65 50.02 -76.63
CA PRO A 14 43.46 50.74 -77.60
C PRO A 14 42.61 51.79 -78.32
N ALA A 15 43.17 53.00 -78.49
CA ALA A 15 42.49 54.09 -79.17
C ALA A 15 42.09 53.70 -80.60
N LYS A 16 40.88 54.09 -81.03
CA LYS A 16 40.33 53.76 -82.35
C LYS A 16 41.27 54.25 -83.45
N PRO A 17 41.71 53.39 -84.39
CA PRO A 17 42.57 53.82 -85.49
C PRO A 17 41.81 54.77 -86.41
N THR A 18 42.35 55.97 -86.64
CA THR A 18 41.74 57.07 -87.40
C THR A 18 41.93 56.97 -88.92
N LYS A 19 42.43 55.84 -89.45
CA LYS A 19 42.60 55.62 -90.90
C LYS A 19 41.67 54.51 -91.38
N PRO A 20 40.93 54.69 -92.49
CA PRO A 20 40.04 53.65 -93.02
C PRO A 20 40.84 52.40 -93.41
N TYR A 21 40.33 51.23 -93.02
CA TYR A 21 40.94 49.93 -93.32
C TYR A 21 40.85 49.63 -94.82
N LEU A 22 41.99 49.32 -95.45
CA LEU A 22 42.08 48.82 -96.82
C LEU A 22 42.36 47.31 -96.76
N PRO A 23 41.45 46.43 -97.21
CA PRO A 23 41.67 44.99 -97.18
C PRO A 23 42.82 44.59 -98.11
N LYS A 24 43.81 43.87 -97.58
CA LYS A 24 44.86 43.23 -98.40
C LYS A 24 44.30 41.91 -98.95
N LEU A 25 44.32 41.74 -100.27
CA LEU A 25 43.66 40.63 -100.99
C LEU A 25 44.39 39.27 -100.92
N LYS A 26 45.53 39.16 -100.26
CA LYS A 26 46.25 37.89 -100.07
C LYS A 26 46.69 37.73 -98.62
N HIS A 27 46.37 36.56 -98.06
CA HIS A 27 46.74 36.15 -96.70
C HIS A 27 47.91 35.16 -96.79
N GLU A 28 49.00 35.42 -96.06
CA GLU A 28 50.19 34.57 -96.01
C GLU A 28 50.30 33.95 -94.61
N ARG A 29 50.42 32.62 -94.53
CA ARG A 29 50.33 31.85 -93.29
C ARG A 29 51.74 31.51 -92.79
N VAL A 30 52.10 31.96 -91.59
CA VAL A 30 53.39 31.63 -90.95
C VAL A 30 53.15 30.64 -89.82
N SER A 31 53.84 29.50 -89.82
CA SER A 31 53.81 28.48 -88.77
C SER A 31 55.15 28.44 -88.02
N TYR A 32 55.11 28.54 -86.69
CA TYR A 32 56.26 28.39 -85.78
C TYR A 32 56.11 27.08 -85.01
N GLU A 33 57.17 26.26 -84.96
CA GLU A 33 57.26 25.08 -84.09
C GLU A 33 58.13 25.39 -82.85
N PHE A 34 57.72 24.91 -81.67
CA PHE A 34 58.40 25.12 -80.38
C PHE A 34 59.17 23.84 -79.95
N PRO A 35 60.36 23.94 -79.34
CA PRO A 35 61.08 22.78 -78.80
C PRO A 35 60.47 22.28 -77.47
N PRO A 36 60.66 20.99 -77.11
CA PRO A 36 59.98 20.37 -75.98
C PRO A 36 60.59 20.70 -74.60
N PRO A 37 59.79 20.65 -73.51
CA PRO A 37 60.20 21.05 -72.16
C PRO A 37 60.96 19.94 -71.38
N PRO A 38 61.75 20.32 -70.34
CA PRO A 38 62.52 19.38 -69.52
C PRO A 38 61.67 18.61 -68.49
N PRO A 39 62.15 17.43 -68.01
CA PRO A 39 61.37 16.53 -67.17
C PRO A 39 61.25 16.96 -65.68
N PRO A 40 60.19 16.52 -64.97
CA PRO A 40 59.85 16.97 -63.62
C PRO A 40 60.64 16.28 -62.48
N PRO A 41 60.75 16.92 -61.30
CA PRO A 41 61.47 16.38 -60.14
C PRO A 41 60.69 15.27 -59.39
N PRO A 42 61.38 14.42 -58.58
CA PRO A 42 60.77 13.28 -57.92
C PRO A 42 59.88 13.67 -56.71
N VAL A 43 58.74 12.98 -56.60
CA VAL A 43 57.68 13.22 -55.60
C VAL A 43 57.99 12.50 -54.28
N LYS A 44 57.91 13.19 -53.13
CA LYS A 44 57.97 12.55 -51.80
C LYS A 44 56.57 12.10 -51.35
N PRO A 45 56.40 10.91 -50.75
CA PRO A 45 55.08 10.44 -50.32
C PRO A 45 54.56 11.23 -49.12
N LEU A 46 53.25 11.49 -49.11
CA LEU A 46 52.53 12.17 -48.03
C LEU A 46 52.54 11.29 -46.76
N GLN A 47 53.17 11.77 -45.67
CA GLN A 47 53.07 11.13 -44.36
C GLN A 47 51.66 11.30 -43.79
N SER A 48 50.94 10.19 -43.60
CA SER A 48 49.59 10.20 -43.01
C SER A 48 49.62 10.45 -41.50
N ARG A 49 48.76 11.33 -41.00
CA ARG A 49 48.68 11.74 -39.58
C ARG A 49 48.47 10.55 -38.62
N PRO A 50 49.10 10.54 -37.42
CA PRO A 50 49.12 9.39 -36.49
C PRO A 50 47.75 9.01 -35.91
N ILE A 51 46.79 9.94 -35.87
CA ILE A 51 45.44 9.73 -35.35
C ILE A 51 44.65 8.66 -36.13
N ARG A 52 44.96 8.48 -37.42
CA ARG A 52 44.24 7.51 -38.28
C ARG A 52 44.49 6.05 -37.84
N ARG A 53 45.57 5.77 -37.11
CA ARG A 53 45.89 4.45 -36.57
C ARG A 53 45.00 4.05 -35.38
N HIS A 54 44.50 5.02 -34.62
CA HIS A 54 43.69 4.78 -33.42
C HIS A 54 42.17 4.84 -33.68
N MET A 55 41.76 5.36 -34.84
CA MET A 55 40.37 5.38 -35.31
C MET A 55 39.61 4.05 -35.15
N PRO A 56 40.14 2.88 -35.57
CA PRO A 56 39.40 1.63 -35.40
C PRO A 56 39.22 1.21 -33.94
N MET A 57 40.16 1.56 -33.04
CA MET A 57 40.01 1.28 -31.61
C MET A 57 38.92 2.14 -30.95
N ILE A 58 38.85 3.42 -31.33
CA ILE A 58 37.82 4.35 -30.82
C ILE A 58 36.42 3.94 -31.30
N ILE A 59 36.30 3.52 -32.56
CA ILE A 59 35.04 3.00 -33.09
C ILE A 59 34.65 1.69 -32.38
N GLY A 60 35.61 0.78 -32.20
CA GLY A 60 35.39 -0.48 -31.50
C GLY A 60 34.95 -0.30 -30.05
N SER A 61 35.55 0.65 -29.31
CA SER A 61 35.16 0.94 -27.93
C SER A 61 33.78 1.59 -27.84
N GLY A 62 33.43 2.48 -28.77
CA GLY A 62 32.10 3.07 -28.87
C GLY A 62 31.01 2.01 -29.12
N VAL A 63 31.28 1.05 -30.03
CA VAL A 63 30.36 -0.07 -30.29
C VAL A 63 30.23 -0.98 -29.07
N ALA A 64 31.33 -1.28 -28.39
CA ALA A 64 31.29 -2.11 -27.17
C ALA A 64 30.49 -1.43 -26.05
N LEU A 65 30.69 -0.12 -25.82
CA LEU A 65 29.91 0.65 -24.86
C LEU A 65 28.43 0.71 -25.24
N TYR A 66 28.11 0.84 -26.53
CA TYR A 66 26.74 0.82 -27.01
C TYR A 66 26.09 -0.57 -26.84
N LEU A 67 26.82 -1.65 -27.08
CA LEU A 67 26.34 -3.01 -26.84
C LEU A 67 26.16 -3.30 -25.34
N ILE A 68 27.05 -2.82 -24.48
CA ILE A 68 26.90 -2.91 -23.02
C ILE A 68 25.70 -2.08 -22.56
N TYR A 69 25.54 -0.86 -23.07
CA TYR A 69 24.40 -0.01 -22.75
C TYR A 69 23.08 -0.62 -23.20
N THR A 70 23.00 -1.15 -24.42
CA THR A 70 21.78 -1.78 -24.94
C THR A 70 21.49 -3.12 -24.28
N ALA A 71 22.50 -3.91 -23.92
CA ALA A 71 22.32 -5.10 -23.10
C ALA A 71 21.88 -4.76 -21.67
N TRP A 72 22.47 -3.72 -21.06
CA TRP A 72 22.03 -3.21 -19.76
C TRP A 72 20.60 -2.68 -19.83
N TYR A 73 20.24 -1.93 -20.87
CA TYR A 73 18.90 -1.41 -21.08
C TYR A 73 17.87 -2.52 -21.36
N ALA A 74 18.24 -3.56 -22.12
CA ALA A 74 17.38 -4.71 -22.40
C ALA A 74 17.23 -5.67 -21.21
N VAL A 75 18.20 -5.71 -20.29
CA VAL A 75 18.07 -6.44 -19.00
C VAL A 75 17.39 -5.57 -17.94
N ALA A 76 17.53 -4.24 -18.04
CA ALA A 76 16.84 -3.26 -17.21
C ALA A 76 15.39 -3.01 -17.68
N ASP A 77 14.93 -3.68 -18.74
CA ASP A 77 13.53 -3.66 -19.17
C ASP A 77 12.66 -4.19 -18.02
N HIS A 78 12.06 -3.22 -17.33
CA HIS A 78 11.05 -3.34 -16.29
C HIS A 78 11.47 -4.13 -15.05
N SER A 79 12.52 -3.67 -14.37
CA SER A 79 12.48 -3.62 -12.90
C SER A 79 11.44 -2.59 -12.46
N GLU A 80 10.19 -2.74 -12.90
CA GLU A 80 9.09 -2.12 -12.16
C GLU A 80 9.20 -2.70 -10.77
N GLU A 81 9.36 -1.86 -9.76
CA GLU A 81 9.24 -2.28 -8.38
C GLU A 81 7.93 -3.06 -8.27
N ARG A 82 8.03 -4.39 -8.16
CA ARG A 82 6.88 -5.29 -8.15
C ARG A 82 6.27 -5.28 -6.75
N THR A 83 5.98 -4.08 -6.25
CA THR A 83 5.26 -3.78 -5.03
C THR A 83 3.78 -3.62 -5.37
N LEU A 84 2.90 -3.99 -4.45
CA LEU A 84 1.47 -3.74 -4.63
C LEU A 84 1.28 -2.21 -4.65
N THR A 85 0.81 -1.68 -5.79
CA THR A 85 0.55 -0.24 -5.96
C THR A 85 -0.93 0.04 -6.27
N PRO A 86 -1.49 1.19 -5.85
CA PRO A 86 -2.88 1.55 -6.14
C PRO A 86 -3.16 1.78 -7.63
N GLU A 87 -2.13 2.13 -8.40
CA GLU A 87 -2.26 2.52 -9.81
C GLU A 87 -2.24 1.33 -10.77
N LYS A 88 -1.47 0.30 -10.47
CA LYS A 88 -1.24 -0.84 -11.37
C LYS A 88 -1.80 -2.14 -10.78
N PHE A 89 -2.34 -2.98 -11.67
CA PHE A 89 -2.75 -4.33 -11.30
C PHE A 89 -1.55 -5.27 -11.28
N ALA A 90 -1.36 -5.97 -10.17
CA ALA A 90 -0.43 -7.06 -10.02
C ALA A 90 -1.15 -8.41 -10.17
N THR A 91 -0.50 -9.37 -10.82
CA THR A 91 -1.06 -10.71 -11.02
C THR A 91 -0.74 -11.62 -9.84
N TYR A 92 -1.78 -12.23 -9.29
CA TYR A 92 -1.74 -13.19 -8.20
C TYR A 92 -2.38 -14.50 -8.64
N VAL A 93 -2.08 -15.58 -7.92
CA VAL A 93 -2.62 -16.91 -8.14
C VAL A 93 -3.36 -17.35 -6.89
N ILE A 94 -4.53 -17.97 -7.05
CA ILE A 94 -5.25 -18.58 -5.92
C ILE A 94 -4.48 -19.83 -5.48
N SER A 95 -3.78 -19.77 -4.34
CA SER A 95 -2.93 -20.86 -3.83
C SER A 95 -3.68 -21.86 -2.96
N HIS A 96 -4.73 -21.39 -2.28
CA HIS A 96 -5.62 -22.22 -1.47
C HIS A 96 -7.00 -21.58 -1.37
N LYS A 97 -8.01 -22.42 -1.16
CA LYS A 97 -9.38 -21.98 -0.91
C LYS A 97 -10.02 -22.93 0.10
N GLN A 98 -10.45 -22.38 1.22
CA GLN A 98 -11.13 -23.11 2.28
C GLN A 98 -12.57 -22.61 2.37
N GLN A 99 -13.53 -23.52 2.42
CA GLN A 99 -14.93 -23.19 2.67
C GLN A 99 -15.19 -23.20 4.18
N ILE A 100 -15.64 -22.08 4.74
CA ILE A 100 -16.02 -21.97 6.16
C ILE A 100 -17.48 -22.39 6.35
N ASP A 101 -18.34 -21.90 5.48
CA ASP A 101 -19.79 -22.16 5.48
C ASP A 101 -20.30 -22.26 4.03
N LYS A 102 -21.59 -22.49 3.83
CA LYS A 102 -22.21 -22.62 2.50
C LYS A 102 -21.81 -21.51 1.52
N ASP A 103 -21.79 -20.26 1.98
CA ASP A 103 -21.49 -19.09 1.15
C ASP A 103 -20.26 -18.29 1.63
N HIS A 104 -19.48 -18.81 2.58
CA HIS A 104 -18.31 -18.12 3.13
C HIS A 104 -17.02 -18.89 2.84
N PHE A 105 -16.01 -18.17 2.35
CA PHE A 105 -14.75 -18.74 1.90
C PHE A 105 -13.56 -17.92 2.41
N LEU A 106 -12.48 -18.61 2.77
CA LEU A 106 -11.14 -18.04 2.85
C LEU A 106 -10.42 -18.34 1.55
N VAL A 107 -9.92 -17.30 0.89
CA VAL A 107 -9.19 -17.41 -0.37
C VAL A 107 -7.78 -16.90 -0.14
N GLU A 108 -6.79 -17.78 -0.28
CA GLU A 108 -5.37 -17.42 -0.22
C GLU A 108 -4.88 -17.08 -1.62
N LEU A 109 -4.20 -15.95 -1.71
CA LEU A 109 -3.60 -15.41 -2.91
C LEU A 109 -2.09 -15.38 -2.72
N SER A 110 -1.37 -15.95 -3.68
CA SER A 110 0.09 -15.88 -3.74
C SER A 110 0.52 -15.03 -4.93
N PRO A 111 1.60 -14.26 -4.78
CA PRO A 111 2.16 -13.50 -5.90
C PRO A 111 2.60 -14.44 -7.02
N LYS A 112 2.35 -14.08 -8.28
CA LYS A 112 2.86 -14.84 -9.43
C LYS A 112 4.36 -14.54 -9.57
N SER A 113 5.23 -15.37 -8.99
CA SER A 113 6.68 -15.22 -9.13
C SER A 113 7.11 -15.44 -10.59
N SER A 114 7.70 -14.40 -11.19
CA SER A 114 8.31 -14.48 -12.52
C SER A 114 9.80 -14.77 -12.37
N GLY A 115 10.16 -16.06 -12.28
CA GLY A 115 11.46 -16.62 -12.70
C GLY A 115 12.74 -16.25 -11.94
N SER A 116 12.77 -15.26 -11.06
CA SER A 116 13.95 -14.91 -10.27
C SER A 116 13.79 -15.33 -8.82
N TRP A 117 14.69 -16.18 -8.35
CA TRP A 117 14.76 -16.71 -6.98
C TRP A 117 15.09 -15.65 -5.90
N PHE A 118 15.21 -14.38 -6.31
CA PHE A 118 15.46 -13.22 -5.45
C PHE A 118 14.30 -12.23 -5.34
N ASP A 119 13.26 -12.36 -6.16
CA ASP A 119 12.22 -11.33 -6.30
C ASP A 119 10.89 -11.79 -5.68
N GLU A 120 10.74 -11.56 -4.39
CA GLU A 120 9.46 -11.70 -3.69
C GLU A 120 8.69 -10.37 -3.77
N LEU A 121 7.41 -10.40 -4.17
CA LEU A 121 6.56 -9.20 -4.13
C LEU A 121 6.42 -8.79 -2.65
N LYS A 122 7.19 -7.78 -2.24
CA LYS A 122 7.09 -7.25 -0.89
C LYS A 122 5.81 -6.44 -0.80
N ILE A 123 4.86 -6.92 -0.01
CA ILE A 123 3.89 -6.00 0.61
C ILE A 123 4.75 -5.10 1.49
N THR A 124 4.68 -3.78 1.30
CA THR A 124 5.55 -2.85 2.03
C THR A 124 5.38 -3.14 3.53
N LYS A 125 6.51 -3.34 4.24
CA LYS A 125 6.53 -3.73 5.67
C LYS A 125 5.62 -2.84 6.53
N ASP A 126 5.47 -1.59 6.11
CA ASP A 126 4.67 -0.59 6.80
C ASP A 126 3.16 -0.86 6.76
N THR A 127 2.65 -1.70 5.83
CA THR A 127 1.20 -1.89 5.66
C THR A 127 0.57 -2.76 6.75
N TRP A 128 1.37 -3.58 7.43
CA TRP A 128 0.92 -4.45 8.53
C TRP A 128 1.37 -3.90 9.88
N ASP A 129 1.06 -2.64 10.19
CA ASP A 129 1.51 -1.95 11.41
C ASP A 129 0.43 -1.80 12.48
N GLY A 130 -0.80 -2.26 12.20
CA GLY A 130 -1.95 -2.15 13.11
C GLY A 130 -2.49 -0.72 13.30
N SER A 131 -1.83 0.29 12.72
CA SER A 131 -2.19 1.70 12.85
C SER A 131 -3.25 2.13 11.84
N ARG A 132 -3.48 1.31 10.81
CA ARG A 132 -4.45 1.58 9.74
C ARG A 132 -5.13 0.32 9.26
N ILE A 133 -6.31 0.52 8.68
CA ILE A 133 -7.09 -0.45 7.95
C ILE A 133 -6.90 -0.15 6.46
N TRP A 134 -6.65 -1.18 5.67
CA TRP A 134 -6.46 -1.07 4.24
C TRP A 134 -7.10 -2.21 3.47
N SER A 135 -7.44 -1.95 2.22
CA SER A 135 -8.07 -2.89 1.31
C SER A 135 -7.27 -3.05 0.02
N ILE A 136 -7.57 -4.13 -0.70
CA ILE A 136 -7.13 -4.35 -2.07
C ILE A 136 -8.35 -4.41 -2.97
N GLU A 137 -8.19 -4.03 -4.22
CA GLU A 137 -9.21 -4.21 -5.22
C GLU A 137 -8.92 -5.43 -6.08
N VAL A 138 -9.88 -6.35 -6.11
CA VAL A 138 -9.85 -7.53 -7.00
C VAL A 138 -10.64 -7.21 -8.26
N LYS A 139 -10.00 -7.38 -9.42
CA LYS A 139 -10.60 -7.15 -10.72
C LYS A 139 -11.21 -8.43 -11.29
N GLN A 140 -12.44 -8.31 -11.78
CA GLN A 140 -13.01 -9.28 -12.70
C GLN A 140 -12.72 -8.83 -14.15
N PRO A 141 -11.93 -9.59 -14.91
CA PRO A 141 -11.46 -9.16 -16.23
C PRO A 141 -12.55 -9.17 -17.30
N GLU A 142 -13.57 -10.03 -17.18
CA GLU A 142 -14.61 -10.22 -18.20
C GLU A 142 -15.55 -9.01 -18.34
N ILE A 143 -15.85 -8.32 -17.22
CA ILE A 143 -16.72 -7.14 -17.21
C ILE A 143 -16.00 -5.88 -16.70
N MET A 144 -14.69 -5.97 -16.44
CA MET A 144 -13.84 -4.87 -15.98
C MET A 144 -14.33 -4.19 -14.69
N VAL A 145 -14.93 -4.96 -13.79
CA VAL A 145 -15.43 -4.47 -12.49
C VAL A 145 -14.46 -4.85 -11.38
N VAL A 146 -14.25 -3.92 -10.44
CA VAL A 146 -13.41 -4.13 -9.25
C VAL A 146 -14.24 -4.14 -7.96
N ARG A 147 -13.76 -4.86 -6.95
CA ARG A 147 -14.32 -4.82 -5.58
C ARG A 147 -13.21 -4.80 -4.55
N LYS A 148 -13.39 -3.97 -3.51
CA LYS A 148 -12.51 -3.86 -2.37
C LYS A 148 -12.68 -5.05 -1.42
N TYR A 149 -11.56 -5.61 -0.96
CA TYR A 149 -11.48 -6.65 0.06
C TYR A 149 -10.37 -6.31 1.04
N THR A 150 -10.62 -6.53 2.34
CA THR A 150 -9.61 -6.35 3.37
C THR A 150 -8.79 -7.64 3.53
N PRO A 151 -7.48 -7.63 3.22
CA PRO A 151 -6.65 -8.81 3.42
C PRO A 151 -6.31 -9.03 4.90
N LEU A 152 -6.23 -10.30 5.27
CA LEU A 152 -5.87 -10.77 6.60
C LEU A 152 -4.39 -11.19 6.63
N PRO A 153 -3.65 -10.90 7.73
CA PRO A 153 -2.25 -11.29 7.89
C PRO A 153 -2.12 -12.76 8.28
N LEU A 154 -2.68 -13.63 7.45
CA LEU A 154 -2.77 -15.07 7.63
C LEU A 154 -2.23 -15.78 6.39
N HIS A 155 -1.83 -17.03 6.54
CA HIS A 155 -1.49 -17.92 5.44
C HIS A 155 -1.83 -19.37 5.78
N PHE A 156 -1.91 -20.22 4.77
CA PHE A 156 -2.13 -21.65 4.92
C PHE A 156 -0.79 -22.39 4.90
N LEU A 157 -0.43 -23.02 6.01
CA LEU A 157 0.71 -23.90 6.09
C LEU A 157 0.32 -25.30 5.60
N LYS A 158 0.98 -25.77 4.55
CA LYS A 158 0.88 -27.14 4.03
C LYS A 158 2.11 -27.92 4.50
N ASP A 159 1.90 -29.13 4.98
CA ASP A 159 2.99 -30.04 5.30
C ASP A 159 3.56 -30.62 3.99
N PRO A 160 4.86 -30.41 3.68
CA PRO A 160 5.47 -30.96 2.47
C PRO A 160 5.51 -32.49 2.47
N ASP A 161 5.65 -33.11 3.64
CA ASP A 161 5.78 -34.57 3.78
C ASP A 161 4.41 -35.26 3.73
N HIS A 162 3.36 -34.53 4.12
CA HIS A 162 1.98 -35.02 4.20
C HIS A 162 1.01 -34.07 3.47
N PRO A 163 1.07 -34.00 2.13
CA PRO A 163 0.21 -33.11 1.33
C PRO A 163 -1.28 -33.46 1.43
N GLU A 164 -1.63 -34.65 1.90
CA GLU A 164 -3.00 -35.10 2.16
C GLU A 164 -3.66 -34.44 3.38
N LEU A 165 -2.87 -33.88 4.30
CA LEU A 165 -3.41 -33.23 5.49
C LEU A 165 -4.05 -31.87 5.15
N GLU A 166 -5.13 -31.56 5.85
CA GLU A 166 -5.75 -30.24 5.72
C GLU A 166 -4.75 -29.15 6.14
N PRO A 167 -4.60 -28.10 5.33
CA PRO A 167 -3.64 -27.05 5.63
C PRO A 167 -4.04 -26.30 6.90
N LEU A 168 -3.04 -26.02 7.74
CA LEU A 168 -3.24 -25.30 8.97
C LEU A 168 -3.18 -23.80 8.71
N LEU A 169 -4.25 -23.09 9.04
CA LEU A 169 -4.25 -21.63 9.02
C LEU A 169 -3.30 -21.09 10.12
N LYS A 170 -2.37 -20.21 9.77
CA LYS A 170 -1.40 -19.59 10.67
C LYS A 170 -1.34 -18.08 10.51
N ILE A 171 -0.91 -17.40 11.57
CA ILE A 171 -0.62 -15.97 11.52
C ILE A 171 0.75 -15.78 10.83
N THR A 172 0.84 -14.84 9.89
CA THR A 172 2.10 -14.55 9.19
C THR A 172 3.11 -13.93 10.15
N ASN A 173 4.34 -14.43 10.22
CA ASN A 173 5.35 -13.84 11.11
C ASN A 173 6.09 -12.68 10.44
N PRO A 174 6.59 -11.69 11.20
CA PRO A 174 7.45 -10.66 10.65
C PRO A 174 8.70 -11.31 10.01
N GLY A 175 8.89 -11.14 8.71
CA GLY A 175 9.99 -11.75 7.94
C GLY A 175 9.58 -12.91 7.02
N ASP A 176 8.41 -13.52 7.22
CA ASP A 176 7.80 -14.47 6.28
C ASP A 176 6.91 -13.72 5.26
N ASP A 177 7.42 -12.62 4.69
CA ASP A 177 6.71 -11.74 3.76
C ASP A 177 6.63 -12.35 2.36
N SER A 178 6.02 -13.53 2.26
CA SER A 178 5.83 -14.25 1.00
C SER A 178 4.86 -13.59 0.02
N GLY A 179 4.46 -12.35 0.30
CA GLY A 179 3.44 -11.61 -0.44
C GLY A 179 2.05 -12.26 -0.38
N ARG A 180 1.84 -13.28 0.47
CA ARG A 180 0.57 -14.00 0.53
C ARG A 180 -0.50 -13.18 1.24
N LEU A 181 -1.71 -13.21 0.69
CA LEU A 181 -2.87 -12.50 1.21
C LEU A 181 -4.01 -13.49 1.39
N VAL A 182 -4.65 -13.49 2.56
CA VAL A 182 -5.89 -14.27 2.78
C VAL A 182 -7.07 -13.32 2.80
N LEU A 183 -8.06 -13.57 1.95
CA LEU A 183 -9.31 -12.81 1.88
C LEU A 183 -10.46 -13.59 2.50
N TYR A 184 -11.29 -12.91 3.30
CA TYR A 184 -12.57 -13.46 3.75
C TYR A 184 -13.69 -12.99 2.83
N VAL A 185 -14.26 -13.93 2.06
CA VAL A 185 -15.18 -13.63 0.96
C VAL A 185 -16.52 -14.33 1.17
N LYS A 186 -17.61 -13.56 1.06
CA LYS A 186 -18.98 -14.08 1.01
C LYS A 186 -19.47 -14.11 -0.43
N ARG A 187 -19.93 -15.27 -0.89
CA ARG A 187 -20.56 -15.46 -2.19
C ARG A 187 -22.00 -14.97 -2.15
N TYR A 188 -22.26 -13.85 -2.79
CA TYR A 188 -23.63 -13.33 -2.97
C TYR A 188 -24.25 -13.89 -4.26
N ALA A 189 -25.55 -14.20 -4.23
CA ALA A 189 -26.27 -14.67 -5.41
C ALA A 189 -26.20 -13.68 -6.60
N GLN A 190 -26.24 -12.38 -6.31
CA GLN A 190 -26.15 -11.30 -7.30
C GLN A 190 -24.77 -10.61 -7.34
N GLY A 191 -23.81 -11.05 -6.52
CA GLY A 191 -22.50 -10.41 -6.42
C GLY A 191 -21.53 -10.96 -7.45
N GLU A 192 -21.30 -10.20 -8.52
CA GLU A 192 -20.56 -10.71 -9.66
C GLU A 192 -19.09 -11.05 -9.34
N VAL A 193 -18.31 -10.11 -8.80
CA VAL A 193 -16.89 -10.33 -8.48
C VAL A 193 -16.70 -11.40 -7.40
N ALA A 194 -17.55 -11.42 -6.36
CA ALA A 194 -17.47 -12.41 -5.30
C ALA A 194 -17.80 -13.82 -5.80
N ARG A 195 -18.86 -13.95 -6.61
CA ARG A 195 -19.23 -15.22 -7.27
C ARG A 195 -18.14 -15.70 -8.21
N TRP A 196 -17.60 -14.79 -9.01
CA TRP A 196 -16.48 -15.05 -9.91
C TRP A 196 -15.26 -15.56 -9.14
N LEU A 197 -14.80 -14.84 -8.12
CA LEU A 197 -13.65 -15.19 -7.30
C LEU A 197 -13.82 -16.56 -6.61
N CYS A 198 -14.98 -16.80 -6.00
CA CYS A 198 -15.28 -18.09 -5.36
C CYS A 198 -15.33 -19.26 -6.37
N SER A 199 -15.75 -19.01 -7.61
CA SER A 199 -15.85 -20.05 -8.66
C SER A 199 -14.51 -20.45 -9.28
N ARG A 200 -13.48 -19.60 -9.21
CA ARG A 200 -12.15 -19.89 -9.78
C ARG A 200 -11.47 -21.04 -9.05
N ALA A 201 -10.81 -21.92 -9.81
CA ALA A 201 -10.05 -23.03 -9.24
C ALA A 201 -8.76 -22.55 -8.56
N VAL A 202 -8.20 -23.40 -7.67
CA VAL A 202 -6.83 -23.22 -7.19
C VAL A 202 -5.88 -23.26 -8.39
N GLY A 203 -4.91 -22.36 -8.44
CA GLY A 203 -4.02 -22.15 -9.59
C GLY A 203 -4.52 -21.10 -10.59
N ALA A 204 -5.76 -20.61 -10.46
CA ALA A 204 -6.27 -19.56 -11.33
C ALA A 204 -5.59 -18.21 -11.05
N GLU A 205 -5.33 -17.47 -12.12
CA GLU A 205 -4.77 -16.12 -12.07
C GLU A 205 -5.86 -15.08 -11.81
N ILE A 206 -5.51 -14.09 -10.99
CA ILE A 206 -6.34 -12.94 -10.68
C ILE A 206 -5.50 -11.66 -10.71
N GLU A 207 -6.14 -10.54 -10.97
CA GLU A 207 -5.50 -9.23 -10.97
C GLU A 207 -5.97 -8.43 -9.76
N ILE A 208 -5.01 -7.92 -8.98
CA ILE A 208 -5.30 -7.12 -7.78
C ILE A 208 -4.48 -5.82 -7.78
N ARG A 209 -5.00 -4.77 -7.15
CA ARG A 209 -4.27 -3.52 -6.91
C ARG A 209 -4.53 -3.00 -5.50
N GLY A 210 -3.67 -2.13 -4.99
CA GLY A 210 -3.72 -1.61 -3.62
C GLY A 210 -2.31 -1.29 -3.11
N PRO A 211 -2.08 -1.08 -1.82
CA PRO A 211 -3.07 -0.98 -0.74
C PRO A 211 -3.86 0.34 -0.83
N PHE A 212 -5.17 0.30 -0.59
CA PHE A 212 -6.00 1.48 -0.37
C PHE A 212 -6.24 1.66 1.13
N THR A 213 -5.84 2.78 1.71
CA THR A 213 -6.12 3.09 3.11
C THR A 213 -7.59 3.45 3.27
N GLU A 214 -8.32 2.70 4.11
CA GLU A 214 -9.73 2.98 4.41
C GLU A 214 -9.88 3.80 5.69
N PHE A 215 -9.07 3.50 6.70
CA PHE A 215 -9.14 4.18 7.99
C PHE A 215 -7.77 4.20 8.67
N VAL A 216 -7.41 5.32 9.28
CA VAL A 216 -6.18 5.47 10.08
C VAL A 216 -6.58 5.75 11.51
N PHE A 217 -6.05 4.98 12.45
CA PHE A 217 -6.32 5.21 13.85
C PHE A 217 -5.73 6.56 14.31
N PRO A 218 -6.42 7.28 15.20
CA PRO A 218 -5.87 8.48 15.81
C PRO A 218 -4.55 8.16 16.55
N LYS A 219 -3.43 8.82 16.19
CA LYS A 219 -2.16 8.74 16.92
C LYS A 219 -2.37 9.19 18.35
N HIS A 220 -1.88 8.38 19.28
CA HIS A 220 -1.90 8.64 20.71
C HIS A 220 -0.48 8.96 21.21
N PRO A 221 -0.28 9.84 22.20
CA PRO A 221 1.06 10.19 22.66
C PRO A 221 1.89 9.02 23.24
N LEU A 222 1.21 7.98 23.72
CA LEU A 222 1.87 6.75 24.18
C LEU A 222 2.37 5.87 23.03
N ASP A 223 2.05 6.19 21.77
CA ASP A 223 2.38 5.32 20.65
C ASP A 223 3.89 5.16 20.45
N ASP A 224 4.65 6.20 20.74
CA ASP A 224 6.11 6.22 20.62
C ASP A 224 6.81 5.37 21.70
N TRP A 225 6.13 5.12 22.82
CA TRP A 225 6.71 4.47 23.99
C TRP A 225 6.27 3.02 24.15
N VAL A 226 5.04 2.72 23.72
CA VAL A 226 4.37 1.45 24.02
C VAL A 226 4.18 0.67 22.75
N THR A 227 4.68 -0.56 22.72
CA THR A 227 4.38 -1.50 21.65
C THR A 227 3.55 -2.64 22.19
N LYS A 228 2.51 -3.03 21.45
CA LYS A 228 1.70 -4.18 21.83
C LYS A 228 2.21 -5.42 21.10
N PRO A 229 2.56 -6.51 21.81
CA PRO A 229 3.08 -7.70 21.19
C PRO A 229 2.07 -8.28 20.20
N LYS A 230 2.55 -8.69 19.03
CA LYS A 230 1.74 -9.31 17.99
C LYS A 230 1.09 -10.60 18.52
N MET A 231 -0.13 -10.88 18.06
CA MET A 231 -0.73 -12.18 18.28
C MET A 231 0.04 -13.28 17.55
N LEU A 232 0.32 -14.38 18.26
CA LEU A 232 0.93 -15.58 17.69
C LEU A 232 -0.10 -16.71 17.64
N ASP A 233 0.26 -17.82 16.98
CA ASP A 233 -0.59 -19.01 16.88
C ASP A 233 -0.95 -19.62 18.25
N LEU A 234 -0.16 -19.35 19.29
CA LEU A 234 -0.39 -19.81 20.66
C LEU A 234 -0.34 -18.63 21.63
N PRO A 235 -1.40 -18.41 22.44
CA PRO A 235 -1.43 -17.34 23.43
C PRO A 235 -0.31 -17.39 24.46
N SER A 236 0.14 -18.59 24.83
CA SER A 236 1.20 -18.81 25.83
C SER A 236 2.59 -18.37 25.36
N LYS A 237 2.79 -18.19 24.05
CA LYS A 237 4.07 -17.71 23.48
C LYS A 237 4.13 -16.18 23.35
N ILE A 238 3.03 -15.49 23.64
CA ILE A 238 2.93 -14.05 23.50
C ILE A 238 3.52 -13.42 24.76
N LEU A 239 4.45 -12.49 24.57
CA LEU A 239 5.01 -11.68 25.66
C LEU A 239 3.93 -10.79 26.27
N PRO A 240 3.99 -10.46 27.56
CA PRO A 240 3.06 -9.49 28.16
C PRO A 240 3.16 -8.12 27.47
N ASP A 241 2.06 -7.39 27.51
CA ASP A 241 2.00 -6.00 27.05
C ASP A 241 2.98 -5.16 27.90
N THR A 242 3.63 -4.18 27.26
CA THR A 242 4.69 -3.37 27.89
C THR A 242 4.16 -2.60 29.10
N ASP A 243 4.78 -2.80 30.27
CA ASP A 243 4.46 -2.04 31.47
C ASP A 243 4.90 -0.58 31.33
N LEU A 244 3.92 0.33 31.37
CA LEU A 244 4.15 1.77 31.21
C LEU A 244 5.12 2.32 32.26
N CYS A 245 5.07 1.80 33.49
CA CYS A 245 5.92 2.22 34.60
C CYS A 245 7.40 1.85 34.42
N LEU A 246 7.71 0.86 33.58
CA LEU A 246 9.09 0.46 33.29
C LEU A 246 9.72 1.30 32.17
N VAL A 247 8.90 1.84 31.27
CA VAL A 247 9.37 2.52 30.05
C VAL A 247 9.27 4.04 30.18
N ILE A 248 8.28 4.54 30.91
CA ILE A 248 7.99 5.97 31.04
C ILE A 248 8.31 6.43 32.47
N PRO A 249 9.14 7.47 32.65
CA PRO A 249 9.36 8.10 33.95
C PRO A 249 8.05 8.50 34.65
N GLU A 250 7.92 8.24 35.96
CA GLU A 250 6.68 8.44 36.73
C GLU A 250 6.12 9.87 36.62
N ASP A 251 7.01 10.86 36.57
CA ASP A 251 6.68 12.28 36.45
C ASP A 251 5.98 12.61 35.13
N LYS A 252 6.36 11.93 34.05
CA LYS A 252 5.74 12.04 32.73
C LYS A 252 4.47 11.20 32.62
N LEU A 253 4.47 10.00 33.19
CA LEU A 253 3.34 9.07 33.12
C LEU A 253 2.06 9.67 33.73
N ALA A 254 2.19 10.43 34.84
CA ALA A 254 1.04 11.03 35.54
C ALA A 254 0.28 12.10 34.73
N GLY A 255 0.83 12.59 33.61
CA GLY A 255 0.18 13.57 32.72
C GLY A 255 -0.36 12.98 31.42
N ILE A 256 -0.15 11.69 31.15
CA ILE A 256 -0.51 11.07 29.88
C ILE A 256 -1.83 10.29 30.03
N PRO A 257 -2.85 10.57 29.19
CA PRO A 257 -4.09 9.80 29.19
C PRO A 257 -3.85 8.31 28.87
N GLU A 258 -4.71 7.44 29.38
CA GLU A 258 -4.77 6.04 28.93
C GLU A 258 -5.31 5.96 27.50
N TYR A 259 -5.04 4.83 26.83
CA TYR A 259 -5.59 4.55 25.52
C TYR A 259 -7.13 4.54 25.53
N ASP A 260 -7.69 5.14 24.49
CA ASP A 260 -9.12 5.10 24.21
C ASP A 260 -9.58 3.67 23.89
N ASN A 261 -10.79 3.31 24.32
CA ASN A 261 -11.41 2.02 24.01
C ASN A 261 -12.30 2.13 22.76
N LEU A 262 -12.43 1.02 22.04
CA LEU A 262 -13.11 0.94 20.76
C LEU A 262 -14.37 0.07 20.85
N ALA A 263 -15.47 0.51 20.25
CA ALA A 263 -16.61 -0.34 19.96
C ALA A 263 -16.58 -0.75 18.48
N PHE A 264 -16.60 -2.04 18.17
CA PHE A 264 -16.62 -2.51 16.79
C PHE A 264 -17.95 -3.20 16.47
N TYR A 265 -18.68 -2.69 15.48
CA TYR A 265 -19.94 -3.25 15.02
C TYR A 265 -19.75 -3.90 13.65
N GLY A 266 -19.60 -5.22 13.64
CA GLY A 266 -19.34 -6.00 12.43
C GLY A 266 -20.54 -6.86 12.02
N ALA A 267 -20.75 -7.05 10.72
CA ALA A 267 -21.66 -8.07 10.22
C ALA A 267 -21.07 -8.90 9.07
N GLY A 268 -21.20 -10.23 9.12
CA GLY A 268 -20.72 -11.14 8.09
C GLY A 268 -19.22 -10.95 7.79
N THR A 269 -18.86 -10.66 6.54
CA THR A 269 -17.46 -10.39 6.14
C THR A 269 -16.90 -9.08 6.70
N GLY A 270 -17.75 -8.20 7.24
CA GLY A 270 -17.34 -6.93 7.85
C GLY A 270 -16.47 -7.07 9.10
N ILE A 271 -16.18 -8.29 9.58
CA ILE A 271 -15.17 -8.52 10.63
C ILE A 271 -13.73 -8.46 10.13
N ALA A 272 -13.51 -8.53 8.81
CA ALA A 272 -12.16 -8.58 8.24
C ALA A 272 -11.28 -7.36 8.61
N PRO A 273 -11.78 -6.11 8.60
CA PRO A 273 -11.03 -4.94 9.11
C PRO A 273 -10.53 -5.08 10.54
N LEU A 274 -11.38 -5.59 11.45
CA LEU A 274 -11.00 -5.80 12.84
C LEU A 274 -9.92 -6.87 12.95
N LEU A 275 -10.08 -7.99 12.24
CA LEU A 275 -9.09 -9.07 12.24
C LEU A 275 -7.76 -8.63 11.63
N GLN A 276 -7.79 -7.79 10.58
CA GLN A 276 -6.57 -7.21 10.00
C GLN A 276 -5.78 -6.44 11.07
N VAL A 277 -6.44 -5.59 11.84
CA VAL A 277 -5.79 -4.79 12.89
C VAL A 277 -5.28 -5.66 14.02
N LEU A 278 -6.12 -6.56 14.55
CA LEU A 278 -5.80 -7.38 15.73
C LEU A 278 -4.70 -8.42 15.49
N LEU A 279 -4.60 -8.93 14.27
CA LEU A 279 -3.62 -9.94 13.88
C LEU A 279 -2.34 -9.33 13.29
N SER A 280 -2.32 -8.02 13.08
CA SER A 280 -1.12 -7.29 12.66
C SER A 280 -0.14 -7.11 13.82
N PRO A 281 1.17 -6.94 13.53
CA PRO A 281 2.12 -6.34 14.46
C PRO A 281 1.56 -5.05 15.08
N ASN A 282 1.87 -4.83 16.36
CA ASN A 282 1.43 -3.64 17.10
C ASN A 282 -0.07 -3.31 16.95
N PRO A 283 -0.97 -4.25 17.29
CA PRO A 283 -2.41 -4.05 17.12
C PRO A 283 -2.91 -2.91 18.02
N TYR A 284 -4.16 -2.49 17.80
CA TYR A 284 -4.82 -1.47 18.61
C TYR A 284 -4.66 -1.74 20.12
N LYS A 285 -4.24 -0.69 20.83
CA LYS A 285 -3.73 -0.81 22.20
C LYS A 285 -4.84 -0.78 23.24
N GLY A 286 -5.89 0.00 22.99
CA GLY A 286 -7.10 0.01 23.81
C GLY A 286 -7.88 -1.31 23.77
N PHE A 287 -8.86 -1.43 24.67
CA PHE A 287 -9.77 -2.56 24.71
C PHE A 287 -10.86 -2.41 23.65
N ILE A 288 -11.23 -3.52 23.00
CA ILE A 288 -12.25 -3.51 21.93
C ILE A 288 -13.49 -4.29 22.36
N ASP A 289 -14.64 -3.63 22.45
CA ASP A 289 -15.95 -4.29 22.61
C ASP A 289 -16.54 -4.58 21.23
N VAL A 290 -16.63 -5.86 20.88
CA VAL A 290 -16.98 -6.30 19.53
C VAL A 290 -18.41 -6.82 19.51
N HIS A 291 -19.26 -6.18 18.71
CA HIS A 291 -20.62 -6.60 18.42
C HIS A 291 -20.67 -7.21 17.02
N TYR A 292 -20.69 -8.55 16.95
CA TYR A 292 -20.59 -9.27 15.70
C TYR A 292 -21.89 -9.99 15.33
N SER A 293 -22.50 -9.56 14.23
CA SER A 293 -23.78 -10.09 13.72
C SER A 293 -23.58 -11.07 12.56
N VAL A 294 -24.15 -12.26 12.67
CA VAL A 294 -24.08 -13.32 11.66
C VAL A 294 -25.46 -13.94 11.43
N GLN A 295 -25.68 -14.56 10.27
CA GLN A 295 -26.93 -15.28 10.02
C GLN A 295 -26.95 -16.61 10.77
N THR A 296 -25.92 -17.43 10.58
CA THR A 296 -25.74 -18.73 11.23
C THR A 296 -24.46 -18.75 12.05
N ALA A 297 -24.35 -19.65 13.03
CA ALA A 297 -23.14 -19.78 13.82
C ALA A 297 -21.94 -20.32 13.02
N GLY A 298 -22.21 -21.02 11.90
CA GLY A 298 -21.18 -21.53 10.99
C GLY A 298 -20.45 -20.43 10.23
N GLU A 299 -21.04 -19.24 10.06
CA GLU A 299 -20.41 -18.11 9.38
C GLU A 299 -19.25 -17.47 10.17
N ILE A 300 -19.09 -17.78 11.47
CA ILE A 300 -18.07 -17.13 12.31
C ILE A 300 -16.67 -17.61 11.85
N PRO A 301 -15.85 -16.73 11.24
CA PRO A 301 -14.58 -17.14 10.68
C PRO A 301 -13.56 -17.34 11.81
N ILE A 302 -12.64 -18.30 11.60
CA ILE A 302 -11.41 -18.43 12.37
C ILE A 302 -11.63 -18.38 13.90
N GLN A 303 -12.61 -19.16 14.36
CA GLN A 303 -13.06 -19.20 15.77
C GLN A 303 -11.91 -19.37 16.76
N ARG A 304 -10.88 -20.15 16.39
CA ARG A 304 -9.67 -20.35 17.20
C ARG A 304 -8.97 -19.03 17.55
N PHE A 305 -8.76 -18.15 16.58
CA PHE A 305 -8.06 -16.87 16.85
C PHE A 305 -8.97 -15.87 17.57
N LEU A 306 -10.27 -15.85 17.27
CA LEU A 306 -11.23 -15.03 18.04
C LEU A 306 -11.25 -15.42 19.51
N TYR A 307 -11.28 -16.72 19.81
CA TYR A 307 -11.19 -17.24 21.18
C TYR A 307 -9.90 -16.83 21.87
N PHE A 308 -8.76 -16.91 21.19
CA PHE A 308 -7.47 -16.49 21.73
C PHE A 308 -7.41 -14.98 22.02
N LEU A 309 -7.95 -14.14 21.14
CA LEU A 309 -8.01 -12.69 21.36
C LEU A 309 -8.81 -12.34 22.61
N GLU A 310 -9.91 -13.05 22.85
CA GLU A 310 -10.73 -12.88 24.05
C GLU A 310 -10.00 -13.37 25.31
N LYS A 311 -9.26 -14.50 25.23
CA LYS A 311 -8.43 -14.98 26.35
C LYS A 311 -7.24 -14.11 26.68
N LEU A 312 -6.75 -13.34 25.72
CA LEU A 312 -5.72 -12.33 25.93
C LEU A 312 -6.29 -11.01 26.48
N ASP A 313 -7.59 -10.95 26.80
CA ASP A 313 -8.26 -9.76 27.35
C ASP A 313 -8.06 -8.51 26.46
N ARG A 314 -7.90 -8.72 25.15
CA ARG A 314 -7.77 -7.64 24.15
C ARG A 314 -9.12 -7.20 23.61
N VAL A 315 -10.04 -8.16 23.50
CA VAL A 315 -11.38 -7.95 22.96
C VAL A 315 -12.43 -8.66 23.80
N LYS A 316 -13.65 -8.15 23.76
CA LYS A 316 -14.85 -8.85 24.23
C LYS A 316 -15.74 -9.14 23.03
N MET A 317 -16.10 -10.41 22.83
CA MET A 317 -16.91 -10.83 21.69
C MET A 317 -18.38 -10.99 22.08
N ASN A 318 -19.25 -10.14 21.53
CA ASN A 318 -20.71 -10.25 21.65
C ASN A 318 -21.27 -10.75 20.31
N TYR A 319 -21.73 -12.01 20.27
CA TYR A 319 -22.26 -12.63 19.05
C TYR A 319 -23.78 -12.49 18.95
N TYR A 320 -24.27 -12.05 17.79
CA TYR A 320 -25.69 -11.99 17.45
C TYR A 320 -25.97 -12.92 16.27
N VAL A 321 -26.68 -14.02 16.53
CA VAL A 321 -26.98 -15.04 15.52
C VAL A 321 -28.45 -14.96 15.14
N ASN A 322 -28.72 -14.54 13.90
CA ASN A 322 -30.06 -14.26 13.41
C ASN A 322 -30.98 -15.49 13.46
N GLU A 323 -30.47 -16.67 13.07
CA GLU A 323 -31.21 -17.94 13.11
C GLU A 323 -31.74 -18.29 14.51
N LYS A 324 -31.06 -17.82 15.56
CA LYS A 324 -31.46 -18.02 16.97
C LYS A 324 -32.39 -16.92 17.49
N GLY A 325 -32.84 -15.99 16.64
CA GLY A 325 -33.63 -14.83 17.04
C GLY A 325 -32.85 -13.80 17.88
N ASN A 326 -31.51 -13.87 17.87
CA ASN A 326 -30.66 -12.94 18.60
C ASN A 326 -30.10 -11.89 17.63
N HIS A 327 -30.48 -10.63 17.85
CA HIS A 327 -30.11 -9.50 16.99
C HIS A 327 -29.61 -8.35 17.86
N LEU A 328 -28.77 -7.49 17.28
CA LEU A 328 -28.29 -6.29 17.96
C LEU A 328 -29.47 -5.34 18.25
N LYS A 329 -29.71 -5.05 19.54
CA LYS A 329 -30.73 -4.11 20.00
C LYS A 329 -30.07 -2.87 20.59
N ALA A 330 -30.85 -1.78 20.70
CA ALA A 330 -30.38 -0.55 21.33
C ALA A 330 -29.93 -0.73 22.79
N GLU A 331 -30.49 -1.70 23.51
CA GLU A 331 -30.09 -2.04 24.88
C GLU A 331 -28.64 -2.53 24.98
N ASN A 332 -28.13 -3.17 23.92
CA ASN A 332 -26.76 -3.68 23.88
C ASN A 332 -25.73 -2.59 23.58
N VAL A 333 -26.17 -1.42 23.12
CA VAL A 333 -25.31 -0.30 22.75
C VAL A 333 -25.15 0.64 23.95
N ILE A 334 -23.90 0.79 24.36
CA ILE A 334 -23.46 1.66 25.45
C ILE A 334 -23.18 3.07 24.87
N PRO A 335 -23.54 4.16 25.57
CA PRO A 335 -23.20 5.51 25.13
C PRO A 335 -21.67 5.75 25.13
N PRO A 336 -21.17 6.65 24.27
CA PRO A 336 -19.74 6.92 24.20
C PRO A 336 -19.24 7.64 25.46
N ILE A 337 -17.98 7.39 25.81
CA ILE A 337 -17.25 8.21 26.78
C ILE A 337 -16.42 9.25 26.02
N ALA A 338 -16.19 10.41 26.65
CA ALA A 338 -15.30 11.42 26.10
C ALA A 338 -13.90 10.83 25.84
N ARG A 339 -13.33 11.15 24.67
CA ARG A 339 -11.96 10.74 24.34
C ARG A 339 -10.99 11.25 25.38
N CYS A 340 -10.07 10.38 25.77
CA CYS A 340 -8.98 10.75 26.66
C CYS A 340 -7.97 11.64 25.90
N PHE A 341 -7.84 11.45 24.59
CA PHE A 341 -7.05 12.31 23.72
C PHE A 341 -7.79 12.62 22.42
N ASN A 342 -7.91 13.91 22.08
CA ASN A 342 -8.47 14.33 20.80
C ASN A 342 -7.34 14.89 19.93
N PRO A 343 -6.77 14.11 19.00
CA PRO A 343 -5.88 14.66 17.99
C PRO A 343 -6.76 15.52 17.08
N SER A 344 -6.46 16.81 17.04
CA SER A 344 -7.06 17.73 16.08
C SER A 344 -6.94 17.17 14.65
N ASN A 345 -7.97 17.42 13.83
CA ASN A 345 -8.03 17.08 12.41
C ASN A 345 -7.03 17.94 11.60
N VAL A 346 -5.73 17.72 11.81
CA VAL A 346 -4.66 18.40 11.10
C VAL A 346 -3.95 17.35 10.25
N ASP A 347 -4.06 17.50 8.94
CA ASP A 347 -3.47 16.59 7.94
C ASP A 347 -1.93 16.67 7.91
N ASP A 348 -1.36 17.78 8.40
CA ASP A 348 0.08 18.00 8.49
C ASP A 348 0.67 17.32 9.74
N GLU A 349 1.58 16.35 9.53
CA GLU A 349 2.22 15.61 10.61
C GLU A 349 3.01 16.52 11.57
N ASP A 350 3.68 17.56 11.05
CA ASP A 350 4.50 18.46 11.86
C ASP A 350 3.64 19.34 12.78
N GLU A 351 2.49 19.82 12.27
CA GLU A 351 1.53 20.58 13.07
C GLU A 351 0.82 19.70 14.09
N ARG A 352 0.50 18.45 13.71
CA ARG A 352 -0.10 17.47 14.62
C ARG A 352 0.85 17.13 15.77
N GLU A 353 2.14 16.94 15.51
CA GLU A 353 3.14 16.72 16.55
C GLU A 353 3.25 17.92 17.51
N LYS A 354 3.22 19.15 16.98
CA LYS A 354 3.22 20.37 17.80
C LYS A 354 1.98 20.44 18.68
N LEU A 355 0.80 20.13 18.14
CA LEU A 355 -0.46 20.10 18.88
C LEU A 355 -0.49 19.01 19.95
N ILE A 356 0.03 17.81 19.65
CA ILE A 356 0.22 16.75 20.65
C ILE A 356 1.08 17.27 21.81
N LYS A 357 2.23 17.89 21.52
CA LYS A 357 3.12 18.45 22.54
C LYS A 357 2.44 19.53 23.38
N GLN A 358 1.74 20.48 22.75
CA GLN A 358 0.98 21.53 23.44
C GLN A 358 -0.09 20.95 24.36
N LYS A 359 -0.88 19.98 23.87
CA LYS A 359 -1.98 19.39 24.62
C LYS A 359 -1.50 18.49 25.76
N MET A 360 -0.36 17.82 25.59
CA MET A 360 0.30 17.12 26.69
C MET A 360 0.75 18.09 27.78
N GLU A 361 1.25 19.27 27.41
CA GLU A 361 1.64 20.31 28.35
C GLU A 361 0.40 20.85 29.11
N GLU A 362 -0.71 21.13 28.42
CA GLU A 362 -1.99 21.51 29.04
C GLU A 362 -2.53 20.44 29.99
N LEU A 363 -2.54 19.16 29.56
CA LEU A 363 -2.97 18.04 30.39
C LEU A 363 -2.09 17.87 31.62
N SER A 364 -0.77 18.07 31.48
CA SER A 364 0.18 18.01 32.59
C SER A 364 -0.04 19.13 33.63
N GLN A 365 -0.58 20.27 33.21
CA GLN A 365 -0.92 21.42 34.06
C GLN A 365 -2.30 21.29 34.71
N SER A 366 -3.23 20.55 34.08
CA SER A 366 -4.53 20.21 34.67
C SER A 366 -4.36 19.27 35.88
N ALA A 367 -5.28 19.34 36.86
CA ALA A 367 -5.18 18.56 38.09
C ALA A 367 -5.09 17.06 37.78
N LYS A 368 -3.91 16.48 38.05
CA LYS A 368 -3.58 15.10 37.72
C LYS A 368 -4.54 14.15 38.46
N PRO A 369 -5.28 13.26 37.77
CA PRO A 369 -5.89 12.14 38.44
C PRO A 369 -4.75 11.31 39.04
N VAL A 370 -4.78 11.09 40.36
CA VAL A 370 -3.83 10.22 41.04
C VAL A 370 -4.16 8.79 40.63
N VAL A 371 -3.59 8.33 39.51
CA VAL A 371 -3.59 6.92 39.14
C VAL A 371 -2.51 6.25 39.97
N ASN A 372 -2.95 5.46 40.94
CA ASN A 372 -2.05 4.73 41.84
C ASN A 372 -1.52 3.51 41.06
N TYR A 373 -0.49 3.72 40.25
CA TYR A 373 0.20 2.62 39.57
C TYR A 373 0.98 1.81 40.61
N GLN A 374 0.33 0.80 41.18
CA GLN A 374 1.04 -0.21 41.95
C GLN A 374 2.03 -0.91 41.01
N LEU A 375 3.28 -1.12 41.46
CA LEU A 375 4.28 -1.91 40.73
C LEU A 375 3.60 -3.16 40.19
N SER A 376 3.54 -3.25 38.86
CA SER A 376 2.91 -4.36 38.16
C SER A 376 3.58 -5.66 38.58
N GLU A 377 2.76 -6.69 38.84
CA GLU A 377 3.26 -8.05 38.97
C GLU A 377 4.01 -8.42 37.69
N HIS A 378 5.23 -8.94 37.80
CA HIS A 378 5.96 -9.39 36.61
C HIS A 378 5.27 -10.61 36.00
N PHE A 379 4.74 -10.47 34.79
CA PHE A 379 4.13 -11.57 34.05
C PHE A 379 5.13 -12.19 33.09
N ASN A 380 5.12 -13.52 32.96
CA ASN A 380 5.97 -14.20 31.97
C ASN A 380 5.32 -14.20 30.58
N THR A 381 3.99 -14.20 30.54
CA THR A 381 3.21 -14.30 29.30
C THR A 381 2.02 -13.34 29.31
N ALA A 382 1.56 -12.92 28.13
CA ALA A 382 0.35 -12.11 27.99
C ALA A 382 -0.90 -12.82 28.55
N LEU A 383 -0.92 -14.15 28.54
CA LEU A 383 -2.04 -14.92 29.08
C LEU A 383 -2.13 -14.78 30.60
N GLU A 384 -1.00 -14.78 31.32
CA GLU A 384 -0.96 -14.53 32.77
C GLU A 384 -1.43 -13.12 33.09
N GLN A 385 -0.95 -12.13 32.35
CA GLN A 385 -1.39 -10.74 32.47
C GLN A 385 -2.90 -10.60 32.25
N ALA A 386 -3.43 -11.23 31.19
CA ALA A 386 -4.84 -11.21 30.83
C ALA A 386 -5.76 -11.74 31.95
N LEU A 387 -5.31 -12.77 32.70
CA LEU A 387 -6.08 -13.32 33.83
C LEU A 387 -6.26 -12.32 34.98
N VAL A 388 -5.32 -11.38 35.13
CA VAL A 388 -5.40 -10.31 36.12
C VAL A 388 -6.21 -9.15 35.57
N THR A 389 -5.89 -8.68 34.35
CA THR A 389 -6.54 -7.51 33.75
C THR A 389 -8.02 -7.77 33.44
N ALA A 390 -8.42 -9.01 33.15
CA ALA A 390 -9.82 -9.36 32.89
C ALA A 390 -10.73 -9.19 34.12
N LYS A 391 -10.16 -9.17 35.34
CA LYS A 391 -10.92 -8.91 36.57
C LYS A 391 -11.19 -7.42 36.78
N VAL A 392 -10.43 -6.55 36.11
CA VAL A 392 -10.56 -5.10 36.22
C VAL A 392 -11.67 -4.63 35.26
N PRO A 393 -12.65 -3.85 35.73
CA PRO A 393 -13.70 -3.33 34.87
C PRO A 393 -13.10 -2.41 33.80
N LYS A 394 -13.45 -2.65 32.53
CA LYS A 394 -12.99 -1.84 31.41
C LYS A 394 -13.77 -0.53 31.31
N LYS A 395 -13.09 0.55 30.94
CA LYS A 395 -13.73 1.83 30.59
C LYS A 395 -14.61 1.64 29.34
N GLY A 396 -15.66 2.44 29.21
CA GLY A 396 -16.48 2.46 27.99
C GLY A 396 -15.70 2.98 26.78
N SER A 397 -16.24 2.71 25.59
CA SER A 397 -15.61 3.08 24.32
C SER A 397 -15.82 4.55 23.97
N SER A 398 -14.80 5.16 23.35
CA SER A 398 -14.82 6.56 22.88
C SER A 398 -14.68 6.70 21.36
N LEU A 399 -14.47 5.58 20.66
CA LEU A 399 -14.51 5.46 19.21
C LEU A 399 -15.39 4.26 18.84
N ALA A 400 -16.13 4.35 17.73
CA ALA A 400 -16.87 3.24 17.15
C ALA A 400 -16.54 3.07 15.67
N LEU A 401 -16.28 1.81 15.27
CA LEU A 401 -16.16 1.43 13.86
C LEU A 401 -17.32 0.52 13.48
N VAL A 402 -17.92 0.77 12.31
CA VAL A 402 -19.09 0.02 11.82
C VAL A 402 -18.79 -0.52 10.43
N CYS A 403 -18.88 -1.84 10.25
CA CYS A 403 -18.60 -2.50 8.99
C CYS A 403 -19.56 -3.66 8.72
N GLY A 404 -20.18 -3.67 7.54
CA GLY A 404 -21.11 -4.72 7.14
C GLY A 404 -21.89 -4.33 5.89
N PRO A 405 -22.91 -5.11 5.52
CA PRO A 405 -23.81 -4.76 4.42
C PRO A 405 -24.53 -3.43 4.67
N ASP A 406 -24.90 -2.71 3.60
CA ASP A 406 -25.49 -1.36 3.68
C ASP A 406 -26.69 -1.28 4.63
N GLY A 407 -27.58 -2.27 4.59
CA GLY A 407 -28.73 -2.34 5.50
C GLY A 407 -28.33 -2.46 6.98
N TYR A 408 -27.23 -3.16 7.29
CA TYR A 408 -26.69 -3.25 8.64
C TYR A 408 -26.07 -1.92 9.08
N VAL A 409 -25.24 -1.31 8.24
CA VAL A 409 -24.62 -0.01 8.51
C VAL A 409 -25.69 1.06 8.72
N ALA A 410 -26.72 1.09 7.88
CA ALA A 410 -27.84 2.00 7.98
C ALA A 410 -28.63 1.86 9.30
N TYR A 411 -28.84 0.62 9.76
CA TYR A 411 -29.51 0.34 11.04
C TYR A 411 -28.65 0.77 12.24
N VAL A 412 -27.34 0.47 12.22
CA VAL A 412 -26.44 0.73 13.35
C VAL A 412 -26.07 2.21 13.46
N ALA A 413 -25.66 2.83 12.35
CA ALA A 413 -25.01 4.15 12.34
C ALA A 413 -25.63 5.16 11.36
N GLY A 414 -26.69 4.78 10.63
CA GLY A 414 -27.20 5.56 9.51
C GLY A 414 -26.46 5.30 8.20
N ALA A 415 -27.14 5.50 7.08
CA ALA A 415 -26.59 5.23 5.76
C ALA A 415 -25.40 6.15 5.43
N LYS A 416 -24.44 5.63 4.66
CA LYS A 416 -23.44 6.45 3.96
C LYS A 416 -24.14 7.30 2.91
N LEU A 417 -23.56 8.46 2.56
CA LEU A 417 -24.11 9.30 1.49
C LEU A 417 -23.69 8.72 0.14
N GLU A 418 -24.67 8.40 -0.69
CA GLU A 418 -24.45 7.93 -2.04
C GLU A 418 -24.14 9.13 -2.94
N ASN A 419 -22.89 9.26 -3.41
CA ASN A 419 -22.50 10.28 -4.37
C ASN A 419 -22.09 9.64 -5.69
N GLN A 420 -22.61 10.15 -6.82
CA GLN A 420 -22.50 9.51 -8.13
C GLN A 420 -21.05 9.43 -8.66
N LEU A 421 -20.14 10.28 -8.18
CA LEU A 421 -18.72 10.23 -8.57
C LEU A 421 -17.88 9.30 -7.69
N HIS A 422 -18.21 9.16 -6.41
CA HIS A 422 -17.48 8.35 -5.43
C HIS A 422 -18.48 7.76 -4.41
N PRO A 423 -19.10 6.60 -4.70
CA PRO A 423 -20.20 6.07 -3.90
C PRO A 423 -19.85 5.68 -2.45
N MET A 424 -18.57 5.69 -2.08
CA MET A 424 -18.06 5.12 -0.83
C MET A 424 -17.40 6.11 0.14
N ASP A 425 -17.20 7.38 -0.27
CA ASP A 425 -16.24 8.25 0.43
C ASP A 425 -16.90 9.23 1.43
N GLN A 426 -18.23 9.31 1.47
CA GLN A 426 -18.94 10.22 2.36
C GLN A 426 -19.61 9.47 3.50
N GLN A 427 -19.06 9.67 4.71
CA GLN A 427 -19.55 9.05 5.95
C GLN A 427 -21.06 9.27 6.16
N GLY A 428 -21.57 10.47 5.88
CA GLY A 428 -22.97 10.83 6.16
C GLY A 428 -23.27 10.94 7.66
N PRO A 429 -24.43 11.51 8.05
CA PRO A 429 -24.75 11.77 9.45
C PRO A 429 -24.85 10.47 10.26
N VAL A 430 -24.49 10.55 11.54
CA VAL A 430 -24.62 9.42 12.47
C VAL A 430 -26.06 9.33 12.96
N LYS A 431 -26.73 8.24 12.58
CA LYS A 431 -28.13 7.94 12.94
C LYS A 431 -28.20 6.50 13.47
N GLY A 432 -29.37 5.88 13.34
CA GLY A 432 -29.58 4.50 13.75
C GLY A 432 -29.48 4.33 15.26
N VAL A 433 -29.07 3.14 15.67
CA VAL A 433 -28.93 2.79 17.10
C VAL A 433 -27.86 3.63 17.79
N LEU A 434 -26.72 3.89 17.12
CA LEU A 434 -25.62 4.68 17.67
C LEU A 434 -26.03 6.14 17.87
N GLY A 435 -26.62 6.77 16.86
CA GLY A 435 -27.09 8.16 16.98
C GLY A 435 -28.14 8.33 18.09
N ALA A 436 -29.04 7.36 18.27
CA ALA A 436 -30.02 7.36 19.36
C ALA A 436 -29.38 7.21 20.76
N LYS A 437 -28.13 6.75 20.83
CA LYS A 437 -27.35 6.54 22.06
C LYS A 437 -26.32 7.64 22.33
N GLY A 438 -26.35 8.72 21.56
CA GLY A 438 -25.47 9.88 21.76
C GLY A 438 -24.10 9.75 21.11
N TRP A 439 -23.92 8.80 20.18
CA TRP A 439 -22.76 8.78 19.28
C TRP A 439 -22.94 9.80 18.15
N ASP A 440 -21.83 10.33 17.63
CA ASP A 440 -21.79 11.44 16.66
C ASP A 440 -20.70 11.22 15.59
N GLU A 441 -20.60 12.16 14.66
CA GLU A 441 -19.66 12.11 13.53
C GLU A 441 -18.19 12.19 13.97
N ASP A 442 -17.90 12.71 15.16
CA ASP A 442 -16.52 12.81 15.66
C ASP A 442 -16.02 11.46 16.17
N ASN A 443 -16.92 10.62 16.70
CA ASN A 443 -16.60 9.35 17.35
C ASN A 443 -17.07 8.08 16.62
N VAL A 444 -17.80 8.17 15.51
CA VAL A 444 -18.20 7.02 14.69
C VAL A 444 -17.61 7.08 13.30
N TYR A 445 -17.06 5.95 12.83
CA TYR A 445 -16.63 5.79 11.44
C TYR A 445 -17.23 4.52 10.82
N LYS A 446 -17.82 4.69 9.63
CA LYS A 446 -18.42 3.63 8.80
C LYS A 446 -17.40 3.20 7.76
N LEU A 447 -16.91 1.96 7.87
CA LEU A 447 -15.93 1.35 6.97
C LEU A 447 -16.53 0.98 5.63
#